data_AF-M4SSU6-F1
#
_entry.id   AF-M4SSU6-F1
#
_cell.length_a   1.000
_cell.length_b   1.000
_cell.length_c   1.000
_cell.angle_alpha   90.00
_cell.angle_beta   90.00
_cell.angle_gamma   90.00
#
_symmetry.space_group_name_H-M   'P 1'
#
loop_
_entity.id
_entity.type
_entity.pdbx_description
1 polymer ?
#
loop_
_entity_poly.entity_id
_entity_poly.type
_entity_poly.pdbx_seq_one_letter_code
_entity_poly.pdbx_strand_id
1 'polypeptide(L)'
;HVTTRVTEATGLDTAATAATTLCDEIRYLVALSNRLKTKTKAAAAFTETEGKLAQAHRLLAQMKVSKPAAAGHTVLATNAEARANQARSSIAAAEKVIGPAVKALRARAAMALAARKKHMKTIQTAAQATHNGADSNPSASSTSCTVVHIPTLTEADNCSIESDANTQVKENNIELNKIAKLKLAPNDIFEAQKISLVARAKGTMGTIDWPSSSSGWCVQTSGPKTGSKVLGAEATPQATSIRLVEQQMFDDPTAQTKCKEQKLNTPWATTTKEYLLHVTCHALKHTVTVPNSVAAETIKTLATDETAAGLAHIALGKDPQKMPTEAAAKKKRQ
;
A
#
# COMPACT_ATOMS: atom_id res chain seq x y z
N HIS A 1 -42.15 2.37 -15.22
CA HIS A 1 -41.02 1.43 -15.28
C HIS A 1 -39.80 2.05 -14.61
N VAL A 2 -39.51 1.65 -13.37
CA VAL A 2 -38.25 2.01 -12.71
C VAL A 2 -37.23 0.98 -13.17
N THR A 3 -36.35 1.38 -14.08
CA THR A 3 -35.20 0.57 -14.48
C THR A 3 -34.21 0.61 -13.33
N THR A 4 -34.25 -0.39 -12.44
CA THR A 4 -33.15 -0.67 -11.52
C THR A 4 -31.93 -1.01 -12.37
N ARG A 5 -31.06 -0.04 -12.59
CA ARG A 5 -29.71 -0.29 -13.11
C ARG A 5 -29.00 -1.14 -12.07
N VAL A 6 -28.89 -2.43 -12.34
CA VAL A 6 -27.91 -3.29 -11.66
C VAL A 6 -26.55 -2.74 -12.11
N THR A 7 -25.88 -2.00 -11.23
CA THR A 7 -24.50 -1.59 -11.44
C THR A 7 -23.67 -2.87 -11.50
N GLU A 8 -23.18 -3.23 -12.69
CA GLU A 8 -22.26 -4.36 -12.85
C GLU A 8 -21.05 -4.16 -11.93
N ALA A 9 -20.64 -5.23 -11.24
CA ALA A 9 -19.48 -5.19 -10.36
C ALA A 9 -18.22 -4.92 -11.19
N THR A 10 -17.62 -3.74 -11.04
CA THR A 10 -16.46 -3.33 -11.81
C THR A 10 -15.15 -3.97 -11.34
N GLY A 11 -15.17 -4.59 -10.15
CA GLY A 11 -13.98 -5.03 -9.42
C GLY A 11 -13.21 -3.88 -8.76
N LEU A 12 -13.77 -2.68 -8.76
CA LEU A 12 -13.23 -1.50 -8.08
C LEU A 12 -14.20 -1.07 -6.98
N ASP A 13 -13.66 -0.60 -5.87
CA ASP A 13 -14.47 0.12 -4.87
C ASP A 13 -14.76 1.56 -5.33
N THR A 14 -15.54 2.28 -4.52
CA THR A 14 -15.93 3.66 -4.81
C THR A 14 -14.72 4.59 -4.94
N ALA A 15 -13.72 4.44 -4.06
CA ALA A 15 -12.51 5.26 -4.08
C ALA A 15 -11.63 5.00 -5.33
N ALA A 16 -11.40 3.74 -5.69
CA ALA A 16 -10.62 3.38 -6.87
C ALA A 16 -11.35 3.75 -8.18
N THR A 17 -12.68 3.70 -8.19
CA THR A 17 -13.48 4.16 -9.34
C THR A 17 -13.23 5.64 -9.62
N ALA A 18 -13.17 6.47 -8.57
CA ALA A 18 -12.93 7.90 -8.69
C ALA A 18 -11.45 8.28 -8.94
N ALA A 19 -10.50 7.37 -8.71
CA ALA A 19 -9.08 7.65 -8.92
C ALA A 19 -8.75 7.83 -10.41
N THR A 20 -8.16 8.98 -10.74
CA THR A 20 -7.77 9.33 -12.12
C THR A 20 -6.35 9.88 -12.25
N THR A 21 -5.77 10.37 -11.14
CA THR A 21 -4.45 11.01 -11.13
C THR A 21 -3.44 10.23 -10.28
N LEU A 22 -2.16 10.57 -10.42
CA LEU A 22 -1.11 9.98 -9.57
C LEU A 22 -1.28 10.31 -8.07
N CYS A 23 -1.84 11.48 -7.73
CA CYS A 23 -2.19 11.78 -6.34
C CYS A 23 -3.31 10.86 -5.83
N ASP A 24 -4.27 10.53 -6.69
CA ASP A 24 -5.34 9.60 -6.33
C ASP A 24 -4.81 8.19 -6.11
N GLU A 25 -3.88 7.71 -6.94
CA GLU A 25 -3.17 6.44 -6.69
C GLU A 25 -2.47 6.49 -5.32
N ILE A 26 -1.69 7.53 -5.03
CA ILE A 26 -0.99 7.67 -3.74
C ILE A 26 -1.98 7.61 -2.56
N ARG A 27 -3.05 8.40 -2.61
CA ARG A 27 -4.09 8.43 -1.56
C ARG A 27 -4.75 7.07 -1.40
N TYR A 28 -5.17 6.47 -2.51
CA TYR A 28 -5.83 5.18 -2.51
C TYR A 28 -4.96 4.09 -1.89
N LEU A 29 -3.69 3.99 -2.29
CA LEU A 29 -2.77 2.98 -1.78
C LEU A 29 -2.47 3.15 -0.29
N VAL A 30 -2.31 4.40 0.18
CA VAL A 30 -2.11 4.70 1.61
C VAL A 30 -3.35 4.30 2.41
N ALA A 31 -4.53 4.74 1.98
CA ALA A 31 -5.79 4.45 2.65
C ALA A 31 -6.12 2.95 2.63
N LEU A 32 -5.88 2.24 1.51
CA LEU A 32 -6.03 0.79 1.43
C LEU A 32 -5.09 0.07 2.40
N SER A 33 -3.84 0.54 2.53
CA SER A 33 -2.89 -0.01 3.50
C SER A 33 -3.39 0.15 4.94
N ASN A 34 -4.03 1.27 5.27
CA ASN A 34 -4.60 1.51 6.60
C ASN A 34 -5.82 0.60 6.85
N ARG A 35 -6.72 0.47 5.88
CA ARG A 35 -7.89 -0.43 5.96
C ARG A 35 -7.46 -1.88 6.14
N LEU A 36 -6.45 -2.35 5.41
CA LEU A 36 -5.90 -3.69 5.60
C LEU A 36 -5.34 -3.89 7.02
N LYS A 37 -4.62 -2.90 7.58
CA LYS A 37 -4.19 -2.96 8.99
C LYS A 37 -5.36 -3.02 9.97
N THR A 38 -6.51 -2.42 9.65
CA THR A 38 -7.66 -2.46 10.54
C THR A 38 -8.27 -3.85 10.71
N LYS A 39 -7.98 -4.81 9.80
CA LYS A 39 -8.49 -6.18 9.91
C LYS A 39 -8.11 -6.89 11.22
N THR A 40 -6.99 -6.52 11.83
CA THR A 40 -6.54 -7.11 13.11
C THR A 40 -7.05 -6.35 14.35
N LYS A 41 -7.66 -5.17 14.20
CA LYS A 41 -8.09 -4.33 15.33
C LYS A 41 -9.11 -5.03 16.24
N ALA A 42 -10.08 -5.73 15.67
CA ALA A 42 -11.08 -6.45 16.45
C ALA A 42 -10.46 -7.58 17.29
N ALA A 43 -9.52 -8.35 16.71
CA ALA A 43 -8.79 -9.39 17.42
C ALA A 43 -7.88 -8.81 18.52
N ALA A 44 -7.28 -7.64 18.29
CA ALA A 44 -6.47 -6.95 19.28
C ALA A 44 -7.32 -6.48 20.47
N ALA A 45 -8.45 -5.82 20.20
CA ALA A 45 -9.40 -5.41 21.24
C ALA A 45 -9.93 -6.62 22.03
N PHE A 46 -10.27 -7.72 21.35
CA PHE A 46 -10.68 -8.97 21.98
C PHE A 46 -9.61 -9.53 22.92
N THR A 47 -8.34 -9.54 22.50
CA THR A 47 -7.21 -10.00 23.32
C THR A 47 -7.09 -9.20 24.62
N GLU A 48 -7.33 -7.88 24.56
CA GLU A 48 -7.32 -7.01 25.73
C GLU A 48 -8.49 -7.30 26.67
N THR A 49 -9.71 -7.41 26.11
CA THR A 49 -10.92 -7.73 26.87
C THR A 49 -10.82 -9.08 27.56
N GLU A 50 -10.41 -10.14 26.86
CA GLU A 50 -10.23 -11.48 27.44
C GLU A 50 -9.10 -11.50 28.48
N GLY A 51 -8.02 -10.75 28.26
CA GLY A 51 -6.95 -10.59 29.25
C GLY A 51 -7.47 -9.97 30.56
N LYS A 52 -8.34 -8.96 30.48
CA LYS A 52 -8.99 -8.33 31.64
C LYS A 52 -9.96 -9.30 32.33
N LEU A 53 -10.75 -10.06 31.57
CA LEU A 53 -11.65 -11.10 32.11
C LEU A 53 -10.88 -12.19 32.85
N ALA A 54 -9.75 -12.63 32.29
CA ALA A 54 -8.87 -13.61 32.94
C ALA A 54 -8.40 -13.12 34.31
N GLN A 55 -7.93 -11.87 34.39
CA GLN A 55 -7.48 -11.26 35.65
C GLN A 55 -8.61 -11.11 36.66
N ALA A 56 -9.79 -10.66 36.23
CA ALA A 56 -10.95 -10.52 37.10
C ALA A 56 -11.37 -11.86 37.71
N HIS A 57 -11.41 -12.93 36.91
CA HIS A 57 -11.74 -14.26 37.39
C HIS A 57 -10.67 -14.84 38.33
N ARG A 58 -9.37 -14.58 38.10
CA ARG A 58 -8.33 -14.95 39.07
C ARG A 58 -8.51 -14.28 40.42
N LEU A 59 -8.84 -13.00 40.43
CA LEU A 59 -9.11 -12.27 41.66
C LEU A 59 -10.30 -12.89 42.40
N LEU A 60 -11.40 -13.15 41.71
CA LEU A 60 -12.59 -13.80 42.29
C LEU A 60 -12.29 -15.19 42.85
N ALA A 61 -11.40 -15.97 42.21
CA ALA A 61 -10.98 -17.27 42.71
C ALA A 61 -10.20 -17.21 44.04
N GLN A 62 -9.53 -16.08 44.31
CA GLN A 62 -8.75 -15.84 45.53
C GLN A 62 -9.57 -15.21 46.67
N MET A 63 -10.78 -14.73 46.38
CA MET A 63 -11.67 -14.18 47.40
C MET A 63 -12.21 -15.29 48.32
N LYS A 64 -12.82 -14.90 49.46
CA LYS A 64 -13.50 -15.84 50.39
C LYS A 64 -14.79 -16.42 49.78
N VAL A 65 -14.67 -17.14 48.67
CA VAL A 65 -15.73 -17.87 47.99
C VAL A 65 -15.65 -19.36 48.34
N SER A 66 -16.71 -20.12 48.04
CA SER A 66 -16.69 -21.58 48.22
C SER A 66 -15.65 -22.25 47.31
N LYS A 67 -15.10 -23.41 47.71
CA LYS A 67 -14.13 -24.16 46.88
C LYS A 67 -14.63 -24.42 45.44
N PRO A 68 -15.90 -24.81 45.21
CA PRO A 68 -16.41 -24.98 43.85
C PRO A 68 -16.47 -23.66 43.06
N ALA A 69 -16.81 -22.54 43.70
CA ALA A 69 -16.82 -21.23 43.05
C ALA A 69 -15.40 -20.77 42.69
N ALA A 70 -14.42 -20.98 43.57
CA ALA A 70 -13.01 -20.70 43.29
C ALA A 70 -12.49 -21.53 42.11
N ALA A 71 -12.85 -22.83 42.05
CA ALA A 71 -12.49 -23.70 40.92
C ALA A 71 -13.15 -23.22 39.62
N GLY A 72 -14.44 -22.88 39.64
CA GLY A 72 -15.14 -22.35 38.46
C GLY A 72 -14.50 -21.07 37.91
N HIS A 73 -14.14 -20.13 38.79
CA HIS A 73 -13.43 -18.92 38.38
C HIS A 73 -12.01 -19.21 37.87
N THR A 74 -11.31 -20.20 38.41
CA THR A 74 -10.00 -20.63 37.89
C THR A 74 -10.12 -21.16 36.45
N VAL A 75 -11.17 -21.93 36.15
CA VAL A 75 -11.45 -22.42 34.79
C VAL A 75 -11.76 -21.28 33.84
N LEU A 76 -12.67 -20.37 34.23
CA LEU A 76 -13.03 -19.22 33.40
C LEU A 76 -11.82 -18.32 33.12
N ALA A 77 -10.96 -18.11 34.12
CA ALA A 77 -9.72 -17.38 33.94
C ALA A 77 -8.81 -18.04 32.89
N THR A 78 -8.61 -19.35 33.02
CA THR A 78 -7.74 -20.10 32.11
C THR A 78 -8.29 -20.16 30.68
N ASN A 79 -9.62 -20.31 30.53
CA ASN A 79 -10.28 -20.26 29.23
C ASN A 79 -10.12 -18.88 28.56
N ALA A 80 -10.28 -17.79 29.34
CA ALA A 80 -10.13 -16.45 28.81
C ALA A 80 -8.70 -16.20 28.30
N GLU A 81 -7.69 -16.71 29.03
CA GLU A 81 -6.31 -16.66 28.55
C GLU A 81 -6.06 -17.49 27.29
N ALA A 82 -6.59 -18.72 27.24
CA ALA A 82 -6.46 -19.57 26.07
C ALA A 82 -7.05 -18.89 24.82
N ARG A 83 -8.21 -18.23 24.96
CA ARG A 83 -8.86 -17.50 23.86
C ARG A 83 -8.10 -16.23 23.48
N ALA A 84 -7.56 -15.50 24.46
CA ALA A 84 -6.66 -14.38 24.20
C ALA A 84 -5.42 -14.85 23.42
N ASN A 85 -4.82 -16.00 23.78
CA ASN A 85 -3.68 -16.58 23.08
C ASN A 85 -4.03 -17.05 21.66
N GLN A 86 -5.22 -17.61 21.46
CA GLN A 86 -5.72 -17.96 20.13
C GLN A 86 -5.89 -16.72 19.25
N ALA A 87 -6.45 -15.63 19.80
CA ALA A 87 -6.56 -14.36 19.09
C ALA A 87 -5.19 -13.76 18.75
N ARG A 88 -4.22 -13.80 19.68
CA ARG A 88 -2.81 -13.40 19.41
C ARG A 88 -2.18 -14.21 18.28
N SER A 89 -2.40 -15.52 18.27
CA SER A 89 -1.90 -16.41 17.21
C SER A 89 -2.53 -16.08 15.85
N SER A 90 -3.84 -15.77 15.85
CA SER A 90 -4.57 -15.30 14.66
C SER A 90 -4.02 -13.96 14.15
N ILE A 91 -3.69 -13.01 15.04
CA ILE A 91 -3.04 -11.74 14.68
C ILE A 91 -1.66 -12.00 14.06
N ALA A 92 -0.83 -12.84 14.69
CA ALA A 92 0.51 -13.15 14.17
C ALA A 92 0.46 -13.85 12.80
N ALA A 93 -0.52 -14.74 12.58
CA ALA A 93 -0.77 -15.33 11.28
C ALA A 93 -1.23 -14.29 10.24
N ALA A 94 -2.11 -13.37 10.65
CA ALA A 94 -2.59 -12.29 9.80
C ALA A 94 -1.47 -11.32 9.42
N GLU A 95 -0.55 -10.99 10.32
CA GLU A 95 0.60 -10.13 10.04
C GLU A 95 1.52 -10.72 8.98
N LYS A 96 1.70 -12.04 8.94
CA LYS A 96 2.49 -12.73 7.90
C LYS A 96 1.88 -12.58 6.50
N VAL A 97 0.56 -12.43 6.40
CA VAL A 97 -0.14 -12.32 5.10
C VAL A 97 -0.44 -10.86 4.73
N ILE A 98 -0.91 -10.05 5.68
CA ILE A 98 -1.32 -8.66 5.49
C ILE A 98 -0.09 -7.72 5.48
N GLY A 99 0.93 -8.01 6.30
CA GLY A 99 2.12 -7.18 6.44
C GLY A 99 2.86 -6.92 5.12
N PRO A 100 3.14 -7.95 4.30
CA PRO A 100 3.73 -7.77 2.98
C PRO A 100 2.92 -6.84 2.06
N ALA A 101 1.59 -6.97 2.04
CA ALA A 101 0.71 -6.11 1.26
C ALA A 101 0.78 -4.65 1.69
N VAL A 102 0.69 -4.40 3.00
CA VAL A 102 0.81 -3.06 3.57
C VAL A 102 2.15 -2.42 3.18
N LYS A 103 3.26 -3.17 3.26
CA LYS A 103 4.58 -2.69 2.87
C LYS A 103 4.65 -2.38 1.37
N ALA A 104 4.15 -3.27 0.52
CA ALA A 104 4.15 -3.09 -0.93
C ALA A 104 3.30 -1.89 -1.37
N LEU A 105 2.09 -1.72 -0.81
CA LEU A 105 1.21 -0.59 -1.08
C LEU A 105 1.89 0.74 -0.74
N ARG A 106 2.53 0.82 0.44
CA ARG A 106 3.24 2.02 0.89
C ARG A 106 4.51 2.30 0.09
N ALA A 107 5.26 1.26 -0.27
CA ALA A 107 6.42 1.39 -1.14
C ALA A 107 6.01 1.93 -2.51
N ARG A 108 4.91 1.41 -3.08
CA ARG A 108 4.35 1.91 -4.34
C ARG A 108 3.90 3.36 -4.25
N ALA A 109 3.20 3.74 -3.18
CA ALA A 109 2.83 5.13 -2.94
C ALA A 109 4.06 6.05 -2.85
N ALA A 110 5.14 5.60 -2.21
CA ALA A 110 6.40 6.35 -2.14
C ALA A 110 7.08 6.47 -3.52
N MET A 111 7.09 5.42 -4.33
CA MET A 111 7.58 5.46 -5.71
C MET A 111 6.78 6.44 -6.58
N ALA A 112 5.45 6.44 -6.47
CA ALA A 112 4.56 7.39 -7.14
C ALA A 112 4.83 8.83 -6.72
N LEU A 113 5.03 9.07 -5.43
CA LEU A 113 5.40 10.40 -4.92
C LEU A 113 6.77 10.84 -5.45
N ALA A 114 7.76 9.94 -5.49
CA ALA A 114 9.09 10.24 -6.01
C ALA A 114 9.08 10.53 -7.52
N ALA A 115 8.32 9.75 -8.31
CA ALA A 115 8.12 10.00 -9.73
C ALA A 115 7.49 11.38 -9.96
N ARG A 116 6.43 11.72 -9.22
CA ARG A 116 5.77 13.03 -9.30
C ARG A 116 6.75 14.19 -9.06
N LYS A 117 7.61 14.07 -8.06
CA LYS A 117 8.61 15.11 -7.70
C LYS A 117 9.72 15.29 -8.73
N LYS A 118 9.93 14.33 -9.63
CA LYS A 118 11.08 14.31 -10.56
C LYS A 118 10.69 14.39 -12.03
N HIS A 119 9.43 14.11 -12.38
CA HIS A 119 8.96 14.19 -13.76
C HIS A 119 8.92 15.64 -14.27
N MET A 120 9.63 15.88 -15.35
CA MET A 120 9.76 17.17 -16.02
C MET A 120 8.58 17.42 -16.94
N LYS A 121 7.97 18.61 -16.80
CA LYS A 121 6.90 19.12 -17.68
C LYS A 121 7.49 19.68 -18.96
N THR A 122 8.44 20.59 -18.78
CA THR A 122 9.13 21.30 -19.84
C THR A 122 10.58 21.45 -19.43
N ILE A 123 11.43 21.69 -20.41
CA ILE A 123 12.80 22.10 -20.17
C ILE A 123 12.93 23.47 -20.80
N GLN A 124 13.28 24.46 -19.99
CA GLN A 124 13.50 25.83 -20.45
C GLN A 124 14.99 26.07 -20.64
N THR A 125 15.34 26.81 -21.67
CA THR A 125 16.73 27.19 -21.91
C THR A 125 17.03 28.50 -21.20
N ALA A 126 18.14 28.54 -20.45
CA ALA A 126 18.57 29.73 -19.73
C ALA A 126 18.85 30.92 -20.68
N ALA A 127 18.82 32.13 -20.13
CA ALA A 127 18.70 33.38 -20.89
C ALA A 127 19.79 33.63 -21.94
N GLN A 128 21.05 33.24 -21.69
CA GLN A 128 22.14 33.37 -22.66
C GLN A 128 23.03 32.13 -22.64
N ALA A 129 23.40 31.66 -23.83
CA ALA A 129 24.45 30.65 -23.96
C ALA A 129 25.82 31.28 -23.72
N THR A 130 26.80 30.48 -23.34
CA THR A 130 28.19 30.93 -23.18
C THR A 130 29.02 30.43 -24.36
N HIS A 131 29.65 31.34 -25.10
CA HIS A 131 30.64 30.96 -26.10
C HIS A 131 32.00 30.70 -25.45
N ASN A 132 32.66 29.61 -25.83
CA ASN A 132 34.02 29.27 -25.41
C ASN A 132 34.91 29.12 -26.65
N GLY A 133 35.89 30.02 -26.80
CA GLY A 133 36.72 30.12 -28.01
C GLY A 133 37.96 29.23 -28.06
N ALA A 134 38.17 28.38 -27.04
CA ALA A 134 39.28 27.43 -26.96
C ALA A 134 38.82 26.20 -26.15
N ASP A 135 37.88 25.46 -26.73
CA ASP A 135 37.49 24.16 -26.19
C ASP A 135 38.50 23.12 -26.66
N SER A 136 38.94 22.23 -25.77
CA SER A 136 39.90 21.17 -26.12
C SER A 136 39.24 19.96 -26.79
N ASN A 137 37.91 19.93 -26.81
CA ASN A 137 37.12 18.83 -27.35
C ASN A 137 36.31 19.30 -28.58
N PRO A 138 36.40 18.62 -29.74
CA PRO A 138 37.28 17.48 -30.05
C PRO A 138 38.75 17.83 -30.33
N SER A 139 39.13 19.11 -30.40
CA SER A 139 40.50 19.57 -30.67
C SER A 139 40.76 20.93 -30.04
N ALA A 140 42.01 21.29 -29.73
CA ALA A 140 42.38 22.54 -29.03
C ALA A 140 41.95 23.86 -29.70
N SER A 141 41.52 23.82 -30.97
CA SER A 141 41.00 24.96 -31.72
C SER A 141 39.48 24.93 -31.89
N SER A 142 38.79 24.05 -31.17
CA SER A 142 37.33 23.95 -31.25
C SER A 142 36.68 25.13 -30.54
N THR A 143 35.60 25.65 -31.13
CA THR A 143 34.68 26.57 -30.44
C THR A 143 33.50 25.78 -29.90
N SER A 144 33.03 26.14 -28.71
CA SER A 144 31.84 25.54 -28.12
C SER A 144 30.83 26.59 -27.66
N CYS A 145 29.56 26.18 -27.67
CA CYS A 145 28.44 26.97 -27.17
C CYS A 145 27.81 26.19 -26.01
N THR A 146 28.03 26.65 -24.79
CA THR A 146 27.46 26.03 -23.59
C THR A 146 26.05 26.57 -23.38
N VAL A 147 25.08 25.66 -23.38
CA VAL A 147 23.67 25.97 -23.14
C VAL A 147 23.23 25.33 -21.84
N VAL A 148 22.71 26.13 -20.91
CA VAL A 148 22.14 25.63 -19.66
C VAL A 148 20.64 25.43 -19.85
N HIS A 149 20.16 24.25 -19.49
CA HIS A 149 18.76 23.89 -19.53
C HIS A 149 18.24 23.69 -18.09
N ILE A 150 17.12 24.34 -17.78
CA ILE A 150 16.48 24.29 -16.47
C ILE A 150 15.15 23.54 -16.63
N PRO A 151 15.01 22.35 -16.04
CA PRO A 151 13.74 21.64 -16.07
C PRO A 151 12.70 22.35 -15.20
N THR A 152 11.46 22.40 -15.69
CA THR A 152 10.29 22.65 -14.85
C THR A 152 9.62 21.32 -14.55
N LEU A 153 9.17 21.15 -13.31
CA LEU A 153 8.54 19.90 -12.87
C LEU A 153 7.04 19.92 -13.22
N THR A 154 6.48 18.74 -13.47
CA THR A 154 5.07 18.53 -13.93
C THR A 154 4.06 19.11 -12.96
N GLU A 155 4.32 19.02 -11.66
CA GLU A 155 3.38 19.43 -10.62
C GLU A 155 4.14 20.18 -9.52
N ALA A 156 3.75 21.43 -9.27
CA ALA A 156 4.26 22.23 -8.16
C ALA A 156 3.53 21.94 -6.84
N ASP A 157 2.30 21.40 -6.92
CA ASP A 157 1.43 21.20 -5.77
C ASP A 157 1.68 19.86 -5.06
N ASN A 158 1.68 19.93 -3.73
CA ASN A 158 1.74 18.76 -2.86
C ASN A 158 0.45 17.92 -3.01
N CYS A 159 0.61 16.60 -3.19
CA CYS A 159 -0.50 15.69 -2.91
C CYS A 159 -0.77 15.74 -1.40
N SER A 160 -1.71 16.59 -0.96
CA SER A 160 -2.14 16.51 0.44
C SER A 160 -2.82 15.17 0.64
N ILE A 161 -2.14 14.29 1.39
CA ILE A 161 -2.64 12.97 1.80
C ILE A 161 -3.72 13.14 2.89
N GLU A 162 -3.67 14.27 3.62
CA GLU A 162 -4.48 14.55 4.81
C GLU A 162 -5.74 15.38 4.54
N SER A 163 -5.89 15.97 3.35
CA SER A 163 -7.07 16.82 3.04
C SER A 163 -8.22 16.00 2.48
N ASP A 164 -9.15 15.64 3.36
CA ASP A 164 -10.45 15.05 3.04
C ASP A 164 -11.39 16.01 2.30
N ALA A 165 -11.03 17.28 2.13
CA ALA A 165 -11.99 18.33 1.85
C ALA A 165 -12.59 18.29 0.44
N ASN A 166 -11.90 17.72 -0.58
CA ASN A 166 -12.35 17.85 -1.98
C ASN A 166 -12.09 16.63 -2.88
N THR A 167 -11.88 15.43 -2.33
CA THR A 167 -11.61 14.24 -3.16
C THR A 167 -12.53 13.07 -2.82
N GLN A 168 -12.90 12.26 -3.82
CA GLN A 168 -13.71 11.04 -3.64
C GLN A 168 -12.87 9.84 -3.18
N VAL A 169 -11.54 9.99 -3.14
CA VAL A 169 -10.57 8.96 -2.74
C VAL A 169 -10.31 9.08 -1.23
N LYS A 170 -11.30 8.68 -0.43
CA LYS A 170 -11.24 8.71 1.04
C LYS A 170 -11.17 7.31 1.62
N GLU A 171 -10.59 7.17 2.80
CA GLU A 171 -10.48 5.87 3.49
C GLU A 171 -11.86 5.23 3.75
N ASN A 172 -12.88 6.01 4.07
CA ASN A 172 -14.25 5.51 4.29
C ASN A 172 -14.93 4.97 3.03
N ASN A 173 -14.44 5.35 1.84
CA ASN A 173 -14.95 4.85 0.55
C ASN A 173 -14.23 3.57 0.08
N ILE A 174 -13.35 3.01 0.91
CA ILE A 174 -12.63 1.77 0.63
C ILE A 174 -13.38 0.57 1.20
N GLU A 175 -13.89 -0.24 0.27
CA GLU A 175 -14.74 -1.39 0.54
C GLU A 175 -13.96 -2.67 0.25
N LEU A 176 -13.28 -3.20 1.27
CA LEU A 176 -12.31 -4.30 1.11
C LEU A 176 -12.87 -5.55 0.41
N ASN A 177 -14.18 -5.79 0.43
CA ASN A 177 -14.85 -6.92 -0.20
C ASN A 177 -15.18 -6.71 -1.70
N LYS A 178 -15.10 -5.48 -2.21
CA LYS A 178 -15.37 -5.16 -3.63
C LYS A 178 -14.13 -5.09 -4.51
N ILE A 179 -12.94 -5.07 -3.89
CA ILE A 179 -11.68 -4.83 -4.60
C ILE A 179 -11.22 -6.12 -5.28
N ALA A 180 -11.34 -6.19 -6.60
CA ALA A 180 -10.75 -7.24 -7.45
C ALA A 180 -9.62 -6.71 -8.36
N LYS A 181 -9.53 -5.38 -8.52
CA LYS A 181 -8.55 -4.67 -9.33
C LYS A 181 -7.92 -3.50 -8.56
N LEU A 182 -6.73 -3.08 -8.96
CA LEU A 182 -6.11 -1.82 -8.56
C LEU A 182 -5.94 -0.92 -9.76
N LYS A 183 -6.21 0.38 -9.64
CA LYS A 183 -5.79 1.37 -10.63
C LYS A 183 -4.38 1.85 -10.30
N LEU A 184 -3.43 1.59 -11.19
CA LEU A 184 -2.02 1.91 -11.00
C LEU A 184 -1.49 2.64 -12.22
N ALA A 185 -0.60 3.61 -12.02
CA ALA A 185 0.17 4.21 -13.09
C ALA A 185 1.06 3.14 -13.78
N PRO A 186 1.38 3.31 -15.06
CA PRO A 186 2.30 2.42 -15.75
C PRO A 186 3.70 2.48 -15.12
N ASN A 187 4.50 1.42 -15.26
CA ASN A 187 5.79 1.35 -14.57
C ASN A 187 6.88 2.24 -15.20
N ASP A 188 6.70 2.64 -16.44
CA ASP A 188 7.58 3.56 -17.17
C ASP A 188 7.70 4.93 -16.47
N ILE A 189 6.69 5.36 -15.69
CA ILE A 189 6.78 6.60 -14.92
C ILE A 189 7.86 6.55 -13.81
N PHE A 190 8.30 5.35 -13.40
CA PHE A 190 9.34 5.19 -12.38
C PHE A 190 10.74 5.11 -12.98
N GLU A 191 10.84 4.99 -14.30
CA GLU A 191 12.12 4.99 -15.00
C GLU A 191 12.65 6.42 -15.17
N ALA A 192 13.94 6.53 -15.51
CA ALA A 192 14.52 7.82 -15.84
C ALA A 192 13.81 8.41 -17.08
N GLN A 193 13.22 9.60 -16.92
CA GLN A 193 12.56 10.26 -18.04
C GLN A 193 13.58 10.59 -19.13
N LYS A 194 13.25 10.20 -20.36
CA LYS A 194 14.10 10.46 -21.52
C LYS A 194 14.05 11.95 -21.89
N ILE A 195 15.20 12.50 -22.24
CA ILE A 195 15.35 13.88 -22.73
C ILE A 195 15.83 13.81 -24.18
N SER A 196 15.11 14.47 -25.08
CA SER A 196 15.56 14.67 -26.45
C SER A 196 16.37 15.95 -26.52
N LEU A 197 17.61 15.83 -27.01
CA LEU A 197 18.51 16.94 -27.27
C LEU A 197 18.65 17.13 -28.77
N VAL A 198 18.37 18.34 -29.24
CA VAL A 198 18.52 18.71 -30.66
C VAL A 198 19.53 19.84 -30.73
N ALA A 199 20.73 19.52 -31.24
CA ALA A 199 21.71 20.52 -31.61
C ALA A 199 21.39 21.04 -33.01
N ARG A 200 21.44 22.36 -33.18
CA ARG A 200 21.19 23.03 -34.46
C ARG A 200 22.34 23.96 -34.78
N ALA A 201 22.81 23.86 -36.02
CA ALA A 201 23.90 24.67 -36.54
C ALA A 201 23.53 25.21 -37.92
N LYS A 202 24.01 26.41 -38.24
CA LYS A 202 23.90 27.03 -39.56
C LYS A 202 25.16 27.84 -39.83
N GLY A 203 25.66 27.80 -41.06
CA GLY A 203 26.83 28.58 -41.50
C GLY A 203 28.18 27.99 -41.07
N THR A 204 29.23 28.82 -41.10
CA THR A 204 30.60 28.42 -40.77
C THR A 204 30.87 28.47 -39.27
N MET A 205 31.02 27.31 -38.63
CA MET A 205 31.14 27.18 -37.17
C MET A 205 32.33 27.92 -36.57
N GLY A 206 33.49 27.93 -37.25
CA GLY A 206 34.69 28.63 -36.78
C GLY A 206 34.58 30.16 -36.74
N THR A 207 33.42 30.72 -37.10
CA THR A 207 33.15 32.17 -37.03
C THR A 207 32.04 32.51 -36.05
N ILE A 208 31.63 31.57 -35.19
CA ILE A 208 30.69 31.81 -34.11
C ILE A 208 31.51 32.12 -32.86
N ASP A 209 31.43 33.35 -32.38
CA ASP A 209 32.28 33.90 -31.32
C ASP A 209 31.51 34.70 -30.25
N TRP A 210 30.19 34.89 -30.41
CA TRP A 210 29.36 35.67 -29.50
C TRP A 210 28.15 34.90 -28.96
N PRO A 211 27.71 35.17 -27.71
CA PRO A 211 26.39 34.76 -27.25
C PRO A 211 25.29 35.49 -28.04
N SER A 212 24.20 34.78 -28.36
CA SER A 212 23.01 35.39 -28.96
C SER A 212 22.17 36.12 -27.90
N SER A 213 21.37 37.10 -28.35
CA SER A 213 20.26 37.62 -27.55
C SER A 213 19.10 36.62 -27.39
N SER A 214 19.11 35.52 -28.14
CA SER A 214 18.16 34.40 -28.00
C SER A 214 18.70 33.33 -27.07
N SER A 215 17.92 32.93 -26.07
CA SER A 215 18.26 31.89 -25.09
C SER A 215 18.77 30.60 -25.72
N GLY A 216 19.98 30.18 -25.36
CA GLY A 216 20.57 28.91 -25.81
C GLY A 216 21.23 28.90 -27.17
N TRP A 217 21.58 30.08 -27.69
CA TRP A 217 22.23 30.21 -28.99
C TRP A 217 23.51 31.04 -28.90
N CYS A 218 24.49 30.68 -29.71
CA CYS A 218 25.67 31.48 -30.05
C CYS A 218 25.58 31.89 -31.53
N VAL A 219 26.13 33.05 -31.85
CA VAL A 219 26.06 33.76 -33.14
C VAL A 219 27.44 34.34 -33.49
N GLN A 220 27.66 34.70 -34.76
CA GLN A 220 28.89 35.39 -35.20
C GLN A 220 29.00 36.84 -34.71
N THR A 221 27.89 37.55 -34.58
CA THR A 221 27.89 38.91 -34.05
C THR A 221 26.65 39.07 -33.21
N SER A 222 26.71 39.96 -32.21
CA SER A 222 25.58 40.20 -31.30
C SER A 222 24.26 40.31 -32.07
N GLY A 223 23.24 39.56 -31.62
CA GLY A 223 21.97 39.49 -32.34
C GLY A 223 21.18 38.20 -32.11
N PRO A 224 20.01 38.09 -32.75
CA PRO A 224 19.09 36.96 -32.57
C PRO A 224 19.54 35.70 -33.31
N LYS A 225 18.93 34.55 -32.97
CA LYS A 225 19.19 33.24 -33.60
C LYS A 225 18.78 33.11 -35.08
N THR A 226 18.24 34.17 -35.70
CA THR A 226 17.80 34.17 -37.11
C THR A 226 18.95 34.44 -38.10
N GLY A 227 20.16 34.69 -37.60
CA GLY A 227 21.35 34.95 -38.40
C GLY A 227 21.75 33.80 -39.35
N SER A 228 22.70 34.10 -40.24
CA SER A 228 23.26 33.12 -41.18
C SER A 228 24.26 32.16 -40.53
N LYS A 229 24.79 32.52 -39.35
CA LYS A 229 25.77 31.73 -38.59
C LYS A 229 25.35 31.60 -37.14
N VAL A 230 24.84 30.43 -36.77
CA VAL A 230 24.28 30.17 -35.44
C VAL A 230 24.57 28.75 -34.99
N LEU A 231 24.75 28.56 -33.68
CA LEU A 231 24.90 27.27 -33.02
C LEU A 231 24.08 27.29 -31.73
N GLY A 232 23.30 26.25 -31.48
CA GLY A 232 22.52 26.14 -30.27
C GLY A 232 22.00 24.74 -30.01
N ALA A 233 21.41 24.56 -28.85
CA ALA A 233 20.81 23.30 -28.44
C ALA A 233 19.44 23.55 -27.82
N GLU A 234 18.51 22.65 -28.13
CA GLU A 234 17.17 22.61 -27.56
C GLU A 234 17.01 21.28 -26.84
N ALA A 235 16.45 21.32 -25.63
CA ALA A 235 16.16 20.13 -24.84
C ALA A 235 14.64 20.04 -24.65
N THR A 236 14.09 18.86 -24.88
CA THR A 236 12.66 18.59 -24.65
C THR A 236 12.50 17.29 -23.86
N PRO A 237 11.73 17.29 -22.75
CA PRO A 237 11.45 16.06 -22.05
C PRO A 237 10.49 15.22 -22.89
N GLN A 238 10.72 13.91 -22.95
CA GLN A 238 9.77 13.02 -23.60
C GLN A 238 8.52 12.91 -22.72
N ALA A 239 7.35 13.12 -23.33
CA ALA A 239 6.08 12.99 -22.64
C ALA A 239 5.90 11.55 -22.14
N THR A 240 5.58 11.40 -20.86
CA THR A 240 5.23 10.10 -20.27
C THR A 240 3.75 10.14 -19.89
N SER A 241 2.99 9.11 -20.24
CA SER A 241 1.57 9.05 -19.90
C SER A 241 1.39 8.65 -18.44
N ILE A 242 0.80 9.52 -17.63
CA ILE A 242 0.52 9.26 -16.20
C ILE A 242 -0.91 8.69 -16.04
N ARG A 243 -1.47 8.09 -17.09
CA ARG A 243 -2.83 7.55 -17.03
C ARG A 243 -2.86 6.30 -16.17
N LEU A 244 -3.68 6.30 -15.11
CA LEU A 244 -3.90 5.09 -14.31
C LEU A 244 -4.58 4.01 -15.14
N VAL A 245 -4.12 2.78 -14.99
CA VAL A 245 -4.64 1.59 -15.67
C VAL A 245 -5.13 0.58 -14.65
N GLU A 246 -6.28 -0.03 -14.91
CA GLU A 246 -6.81 -1.12 -14.10
C GLU A 246 -5.94 -2.37 -14.21
N GLN A 247 -5.54 -2.91 -13.07
CA GLN A 247 -4.69 -4.08 -12.94
C GLN A 247 -5.43 -5.12 -12.12
N GLN A 248 -5.69 -6.26 -12.74
CA GLN A 248 -6.46 -7.35 -12.14
C GLN A 248 -5.62 -8.15 -11.13
N MET A 249 -6.16 -8.38 -9.94
CA MET A 249 -5.52 -9.17 -8.87
C MET A 249 -6.08 -10.60 -8.75
N PHE A 250 -7.33 -10.82 -9.17
CA PHE A 250 -8.04 -12.09 -9.07
C PHE A 250 -8.29 -12.68 -10.45
N ASP A 251 -8.49 -13.99 -10.57
CA ASP A 251 -8.85 -14.64 -11.85
C ASP A 251 -10.17 -14.09 -12.40
N ASP A 252 -11.13 -13.83 -11.49
CA ASP A 252 -12.36 -13.10 -11.81
C ASP A 252 -12.12 -11.58 -11.62
N PRO A 253 -12.31 -10.74 -12.65
CA PRO A 253 -12.09 -9.30 -12.54
C PRO A 253 -13.14 -8.57 -11.70
N THR A 254 -14.20 -9.25 -11.26
CA THR A 254 -15.34 -8.69 -10.53
C THR A 254 -15.52 -9.26 -9.13
N ALA A 255 -14.82 -10.37 -8.81
CA ALA A 255 -15.00 -11.10 -7.55
C ALA A 255 -13.68 -11.57 -6.92
N GLN A 256 -13.66 -11.69 -5.60
CA GLN A 256 -12.48 -12.09 -4.82
C GLN A 256 -12.29 -13.61 -4.72
N THR A 257 -12.38 -14.33 -5.84
CA THR A 257 -12.40 -15.79 -5.87
C THR A 257 -11.01 -16.39 -5.69
N LYS A 258 -10.20 -16.45 -6.75
CA LYS A 258 -8.83 -17.00 -6.74
C LYS A 258 -7.86 -15.89 -7.12
N CYS A 259 -6.72 -15.82 -6.44
CA CYS A 259 -5.68 -14.86 -6.79
C CYS A 259 -5.07 -15.24 -8.13
N LYS A 260 -4.94 -14.26 -9.01
CA LYS A 260 -4.29 -14.43 -10.30
C LYS A 260 -2.81 -14.73 -10.10
N GLU A 261 -2.30 -15.70 -10.84
CA GLU A 261 -0.88 -16.04 -10.80
C GLU A 261 -0.03 -14.88 -11.34
N GLN A 262 1.04 -14.56 -10.62
CA GLN A 262 1.94 -13.45 -10.93
C GLN A 262 3.36 -13.98 -11.11
N LYS A 263 4.13 -13.38 -12.01
CA LYS A 263 5.53 -13.75 -12.23
C LYS A 263 6.41 -13.12 -11.14
N LEU A 264 6.82 -13.91 -10.15
CA LEU A 264 7.61 -13.45 -9.01
C LEU A 264 9.07 -13.89 -9.04
N ASN A 265 9.49 -14.61 -10.08
CA ASN A 265 10.85 -15.16 -10.25
C ASN A 265 11.82 -14.19 -10.95
N THR A 266 11.64 -12.89 -10.74
CA THR A 266 12.44 -11.84 -11.38
C THR A 266 13.34 -11.13 -10.36
N PRO A 267 14.50 -10.60 -10.78
CA PRO A 267 15.31 -9.72 -9.93
C PRO A 267 14.45 -8.57 -9.40
N TRP A 268 14.61 -8.24 -8.11
CA TRP A 268 13.84 -7.18 -7.45
C TRP A 268 12.31 -7.41 -7.47
N ALA A 269 11.86 -8.67 -7.51
CA ALA A 269 10.43 -9.01 -7.55
C ALA A 269 9.60 -8.22 -6.52
N THR A 270 10.10 -7.99 -5.31
CA THR A 270 9.39 -7.28 -4.23
C THR A 270 9.05 -5.82 -4.53
N THR A 271 9.67 -5.19 -5.53
CA THR A 271 9.36 -3.81 -5.96
C THR A 271 8.48 -3.78 -7.22
N THR A 272 8.16 -4.93 -7.79
CA THR A 272 7.37 -5.03 -9.01
C THR A 272 5.87 -4.85 -8.74
N LYS A 273 5.15 -4.49 -9.81
CA LYS A 273 3.69 -4.42 -9.81
C LYS A 273 3.08 -5.80 -9.55
N GLU A 274 3.67 -6.84 -10.10
CA GLU A 274 3.27 -8.24 -10.02
C GLU A 274 3.28 -8.70 -8.55
N TYR A 275 4.35 -8.39 -7.81
CA TYR A 275 4.41 -8.66 -6.38
C TYR A 275 3.34 -7.88 -5.61
N LEU A 276 3.17 -6.58 -5.88
CA LEU A 276 2.13 -5.76 -5.25
C LEU A 276 0.74 -6.39 -5.42
N LEU A 277 0.38 -6.79 -6.65
CA LEU A 277 -0.91 -7.42 -6.95
C LEU A 277 -1.06 -8.75 -6.20
N HIS A 278 -0.02 -9.58 -6.19
CA HIS A 278 0.00 -10.86 -5.49
C HIS A 278 -0.26 -10.70 -3.98
N VAL A 279 0.57 -9.90 -3.28
CA VAL A 279 0.45 -9.77 -1.83
C VAL A 279 -0.87 -9.08 -1.44
N THR A 280 -1.33 -8.11 -2.24
CA THR A 280 -2.61 -7.41 -1.98
C THR A 280 -3.78 -8.36 -2.14
N CYS A 281 -3.78 -9.23 -3.15
CA CYS A 281 -4.81 -10.26 -3.30
C CYS A 281 -4.90 -11.18 -2.08
N HIS A 282 -3.77 -11.72 -1.63
CA HIS A 282 -3.74 -12.61 -0.46
C HIS A 282 -4.19 -11.90 0.81
N ALA A 283 -3.81 -10.64 1.01
CA ALA A 283 -4.27 -9.84 2.15
C ALA A 283 -5.78 -9.54 2.11
N LEU A 284 -6.35 -9.30 0.92
CA LEU A 284 -7.79 -9.08 0.76
C LEU A 284 -8.59 -10.35 1.09
N LYS A 285 -8.12 -11.52 0.63
CA LYS A 285 -8.73 -12.82 0.94
C LYS A 285 -8.58 -13.25 2.40
N HIS A 286 -7.54 -12.79 3.09
CA HIS A 286 -7.25 -13.25 4.44
C HIS A 286 -8.32 -12.78 5.43
N THR A 287 -8.87 -13.72 6.20
CA THR A 287 -9.82 -13.48 7.29
C THR A 287 -9.12 -13.62 8.63
N VAL A 288 -9.34 -12.67 9.52
CA VAL A 288 -8.84 -12.74 10.90
C VAL A 288 -9.94 -13.38 11.74
N THR A 289 -9.63 -14.52 12.35
CA THR A 289 -10.59 -15.22 13.21
C THR A 289 -10.51 -14.66 14.62
N VAL A 290 -11.66 -14.33 15.21
CA VAL A 290 -11.81 -13.90 16.60
C VAL A 290 -12.65 -14.98 17.31
N PRO A 291 -12.14 -15.61 18.38
CA PRO A 291 -12.92 -16.57 19.16
C PRO A 291 -14.14 -15.92 19.83
N ASN A 292 -15.09 -16.73 20.30
CA ASN A 292 -16.18 -16.23 21.15
C ASN A 292 -15.63 -15.83 22.53
N SER A 293 -16.18 -14.78 23.15
CA SER A 293 -15.76 -14.35 24.49
C SER A 293 -16.14 -15.36 25.57
N VAL A 294 -15.35 -15.48 26.64
CA VAL A 294 -15.75 -16.26 27.82
C VAL A 294 -16.99 -15.66 28.50
N ALA A 295 -17.19 -14.35 28.39
CA ALA A 295 -18.40 -13.70 28.93
C ALA A 295 -19.69 -14.11 28.21
N ALA A 296 -19.59 -14.64 26.99
CA ALA A 296 -20.73 -15.15 26.22
C ALA A 296 -21.00 -16.65 26.45
N GLU A 297 -20.20 -17.30 27.30
CA GLU A 297 -20.35 -18.72 27.58
C GLU A 297 -21.59 -19.04 28.41
N THR A 298 -22.18 -20.19 28.14
CA THR A 298 -23.24 -20.79 28.93
C THR A 298 -22.73 -22.06 29.60
N ILE A 299 -23.42 -22.53 30.63
CA ILE A 299 -23.11 -23.84 31.25
C ILE A 299 -23.13 -24.97 30.21
N LYS A 300 -24.01 -24.88 29.20
CA LYS A 300 -24.13 -25.87 28.14
C LYS A 300 -22.93 -25.87 27.20
N THR A 301 -22.42 -24.71 26.82
CA THR A 301 -21.25 -24.58 25.95
C THR A 301 -19.97 -24.96 26.70
N LEU A 302 -19.81 -24.54 27.96
CA LEU A 302 -18.70 -24.96 28.82
C LEU A 302 -18.67 -26.47 29.11
N ALA A 303 -19.83 -27.12 29.21
CA ALA A 303 -19.91 -28.56 29.44
C ALA A 303 -19.52 -29.41 28.22
N THR A 304 -19.50 -28.80 27.02
CA THR A 304 -19.10 -29.45 25.76
C THR A 304 -17.72 -29.02 25.28
N ASP A 305 -17.11 -28.02 25.91
CA ASP A 305 -15.73 -27.61 25.69
C ASP A 305 -14.79 -28.55 26.46
N GLU A 306 -14.11 -29.46 25.74
CA GLU A 306 -13.18 -30.44 26.32
C GLU A 306 -12.06 -29.78 27.12
N THR A 307 -11.63 -28.59 26.71
CA THR A 307 -10.60 -27.80 27.41
C THR A 307 -11.14 -27.30 28.74
N ALA A 308 -12.35 -26.73 28.73
CA ALA A 308 -13.01 -26.25 29.95
C ALA A 308 -13.30 -27.40 30.94
N ALA A 309 -13.76 -28.55 30.42
CA ALA A 309 -14.04 -29.75 31.21
C ALA A 309 -12.77 -30.33 31.86
N GLY A 310 -11.65 -30.37 31.11
CA GLY A 310 -10.35 -30.83 31.62
C GLY A 310 -9.81 -29.89 32.70
N LEU A 311 -9.89 -28.59 32.48
CA LEU A 311 -9.47 -27.57 33.44
C LEU A 311 -10.32 -27.60 34.72
N ALA A 312 -11.64 -27.86 34.61
CA ALA A 312 -12.51 -28.00 35.77
C ALA A 312 -12.18 -29.21 36.64
N HIS A 313 -11.79 -30.32 36.01
CA HIS A 313 -11.34 -31.51 36.72
C HIS A 313 -10.04 -31.26 37.51
N ILE A 314 -9.06 -30.60 36.87
CA ILE A 314 -7.79 -30.23 37.51
C ILE A 314 -8.00 -29.22 38.64
N ALA A 315 -8.81 -28.18 38.41
CA ALA A 315 -9.09 -27.14 39.41
C ALA A 315 -9.83 -27.66 40.65
N LEU A 316 -10.58 -28.77 40.52
CA LEU A 316 -11.23 -29.46 41.64
C LEU A 316 -10.30 -30.45 42.36
N GLY A 317 -9.02 -30.55 41.97
CA GLY A 317 -8.05 -31.49 42.54
C GLY A 317 -8.32 -32.94 42.17
N LYS A 318 -8.97 -33.19 41.03
CA LYS A 318 -9.30 -34.54 40.55
C LYS A 318 -8.32 -34.98 39.47
N ASP A 319 -8.11 -36.29 39.40
CA ASP A 319 -7.22 -36.91 38.41
C ASP A 319 -7.68 -36.62 36.97
N PRO A 320 -6.85 -35.98 36.13
CA PRO A 320 -7.19 -35.68 34.73
C PRO A 320 -7.39 -36.94 33.88
N GLN A 321 -6.89 -38.12 34.28
CA GLN A 321 -7.16 -39.38 33.58
C GLN A 321 -8.55 -39.98 33.87
N LYS A 322 -9.29 -39.42 34.84
CA LYS A 322 -10.66 -39.84 35.20
C LYS A 322 -11.72 -38.82 34.78
N MET A 323 -11.55 -38.18 33.62
CA MET A 323 -12.60 -37.34 33.03
C MET A 323 -13.85 -38.20 32.79
N PRO A 324 -15.05 -37.79 33.25
CA PRO A 324 -16.27 -38.44 32.87
C PRO A 324 -16.46 -38.19 31.37
N THR A 325 -16.27 -39.24 30.57
CA THR A 325 -16.73 -39.27 29.18
C THR A 325 -18.20 -38.88 29.13
N GLU A 326 -18.65 -38.31 28.01
CA GLU A 326 -20.01 -37.78 27.79
C GLU A 326 -21.13 -38.74 28.24
N ALA A 327 -20.87 -40.05 28.21
CA ALA A 327 -21.73 -41.12 28.71
C ALA A 327 -21.92 -41.14 30.24
N ALA A 328 -20.91 -40.76 31.03
CA ALA A 328 -20.96 -40.77 32.50
C ALA A 328 -21.68 -39.54 33.09
N ALA A 329 -21.65 -38.40 32.39
CA ALA A 329 -22.32 -37.17 32.82
C ALA A 329 -23.86 -37.25 32.70
N LYS A 330 -24.38 -37.96 31.69
CA LYS A 330 -25.83 -38.20 31.54
C LYS A 330 -26.41 -39.10 32.63
N LYS A 331 -25.65 -40.06 33.17
CA LYS A 331 -26.13 -41.02 34.18
C LYS A 331 -26.30 -40.43 35.59
N LYS A 332 -25.73 -39.27 35.90
CA LYS A 332 -25.84 -38.62 37.22
C LYS A 332 -26.92 -37.54 37.30
N ARG A 333 -27.66 -37.29 36.22
CA ARG A 333 -28.75 -36.30 36.14
C ARG A 333 -30.15 -36.94 36.07
N GLN A 334 -30.26 -38.25 36.28
CA GLN A 334 -31.52 -38.93 36.55
C GLN A 334 -31.63 -39.21 38.04
#